data_AF-A0A537SSX6-F1
#
_entry.id   AF-A0A537SSX6-F1
#
_cell.length_a   1.000
_cell.length_b   1.000
_cell.length_c   1.000
_cell.angle_alpha   90.00
_cell.angle_beta   90.00
_cell.angle_gamma   90.00
#
_symmetry.space_group_name_H-M   'P 1'
#
loop_
_entity.id
_entity.type
_entity.pdbx_description
1 polymer ?
#
loop_
_entity_poly.entity_id
_entity_poly.type
_entity_poly.pdbx_seq_one_letter_code
_entity_poly.pdbx_strand_id
1 'polypeptide(L)'
;MEARETGSLIGSDKVEGTTVYGANDQKIGSIERVMIDKISGRVSYAVLSFGGFLGIGDEHYPLPWQSLKYDTNLGGYRTGITESQLK
;
A
#
# COMPACT_ATOMS: atom_id res chain seq x y z
N MET A 1 10.94 10.13 20.52
CA MET A 1 10.41 9.12 19.60
C MET A 1 9.28 9.79 18.83
N GLU A 2 9.44 9.98 17.53
CA GLU A 2 8.32 10.43 16.70
C GLU A 2 7.28 9.30 16.66
N ALA A 3 6.04 9.62 17.01
CA ALA A 3 4.95 8.67 16.94
C ALA A 3 4.61 8.46 15.45
N ARG A 4 5.15 7.38 14.86
CA ARG A 4 4.89 6.98 13.46
C ARG A 4 3.46 6.49 13.20
N GLU A 5 2.67 6.40 14.26
CA GLU A 5 1.25 6.05 14.26
C GLU A 5 0.58 6.64 15.51
N THR A 6 -0.64 7.14 15.36
CA THR A 6 -1.53 7.56 16.45
C THR A 6 -2.91 6.94 16.21
N GLY A 7 -3.85 7.11 17.13
CA GLY A 7 -5.12 6.36 17.13
C GLY A 7 -5.87 6.25 15.79
N SER A 8 -5.82 7.28 14.92
CA SER A 8 -6.46 7.25 13.59
C SER A 8 -5.54 7.71 12.45
N LEU A 9 -4.26 7.99 12.73
CA LEU A 9 -3.34 8.58 11.75
C LEU A 9 -2.08 7.72 11.62
N ILE A 10 -1.63 7.55 10.39
CA ILE A 10 -0.40 6.83 10.05
C ILE A 10 0.55 7.77 9.31
N GLY A 11 1.83 7.73 9.66
CA GLY A 11 2.87 8.48 8.96
C GLY A 11 3.10 7.94 7.56
N SER A 12 3.39 8.80 6.58
CA SER A 12 3.67 8.37 5.20
C SER A 12 4.89 7.45 5.13
N ASP A 13 5.90 7.68 5.98
CA ASP A 13 7.09 6.84 6.15
C ASP A 13 6.76 5.42 6.61
N LYS A 14 5.64 5.24 7.33
CA LYS A 14 5.13 3.93 7.71
C LYS A 14 4.24 3.31 6.63
N VAL A 15 3.48 4.13 5.88
CA VAL A 15 2.68 3.64 4.75
C VAL A 15 3.59 3.05 3.67
N GLU A 16 4.66 3.75 3.32
CA GLU A 16 5.67 3.30 2.37
C GLU A 16 6.37 2.03 2.88
N GLY A 17 6.57 1.06 2.00
CA GLY A 17 7.10 -0.25 2.31
C GLY A 17 6.12 -1.21 3.00
N THR A 18 4.93 -0.76 3.42
CA THR A 18 3.95 -1.65 4.04
C THR A 18 3.49 -2.73 3.06
N THR A 19 3.48 -3.98 3.52
CA THR A 19 3.09 -5.13 2.72
C THR A 19 1.60 -5.08 2.36
N VAL A 20 1.29 -5.42 1.12
CA VAL A 20 -0.08 -5.56 0.62
C VAL A 20 -0.39 -7.04 0.40
N TYR A 21 -1.50 -7.48 0.98
CA TYR A 21 -2.01 -8.84 0.95
C TYR A 21 -3.29 -8.91 0.13
N GLY A 22 -3.43 -9.98 -0.64
CA GLY A 22 -4.63 -10.31 -1.39
C GLY A 22 -5.62 -11.16 -0.61
N ALA A 23 -6.49 -11.84 -1.35
CA ALA A 23 -7.30 -12.93 -0.80
C ALA A 23 -6.41 -14.03 -0.20
N ASN A 24 -6.88 -14.68 0.87
CA ASN A 24 -6.20 -15.80 1.55
C ASN A 24 -4.82 -15.46 2.13
N ASP A 25 -4.61 -14.21 2.58
CA ASP A 25 -3.39 -13.74 3.25
C ASP A 25 -2.10 -13.85 2.41
N GLN A 26 -2.23 -14.04 1.09
CA GLN A 26 -1.08 -14.10 0.20
C GLN A 26 -0.48 -12.70 -0.02
N LYS A 27 0.85 -12.60 0.07
CA LYS A 27 1.56 -11.35 -0.23
C LYS A 27 1.53 -11.08 -1.73
N ILE A 28 1.05 -9.89 -2.11
CA ILE A 28 1.03 -9.42 -3.49
C ILE A 28 2.23 -8.51 -3.76
N GLY A 29 2.58 -7.65 -2.81
CA GLY A 29 3.61 -6.64 -3.01
C GLY A 29 3.72 -5.71 -1.81
N SER A 30 4.11 -4.47 -2.06
CA SER A 30 4.19 -3.42 -1.04
C SER A 30 3.82 -2.06 -1.59
N ILE A 31 3.36 -1.17 -0.70
CA ILE A 31 3.14 0.23 -1.08
C ILE A 31 4.49 0.88 -1.34
N GLU A 32 4.70 1.38 -2.54
CA GLU A 32 5.93 2.10 -2.89
C GLU A 32 5.83 3.58 -2.51
N ARG A 33 4.68 4.21 -2.81
CA ARG A 33 4.39 5.61 -2.49
C ARG A 33 2.90 5.88 -2.50
N VAL A 34 2.50 7.03 -1.95
CA VAL A 34 1.14 7.57 -2.09
C VAL A 34 1.15 8.82 -2.97
N MET A 35 0.12 8.95 -3.81
CA MET A 35 -0.08 10.10 -4.66
C MET A 35 -1.08 11.03 -4.01
N ILE A 36 -0.60 12.20 -3.61
CA ILE A 36 -1.39 13.22 -2.92
C ILE A 36 -1.78 14.30 -3.93
N ASP A 37 -3.06 14.62 -3.98
CA ASP A 37 -3.54 15.78 -4.72
C ASP A 37 -2.96 17.07 -4.12
N LYS A 38 -2.24 17.84 -4.94
CA LYS A 38 -1.45 18.99 -4.47
C LYS A 38 -2.30 20.12 -3.89
N ILE A 39 -3.56 20.24 -4.29
CA ILE A 39 -4.44 21.35 -3.88
C ILE A 39 -5.20 20.97 -2.61
N SER A 40 -5.83 19.80 -2.58
CA SER A 40 -6.65 19.36 -1.45
C SER A 40 -5.86 18.68 -0.32
N GLY A 41 -4.64 18.22 -0.59
CA GLY A 41 -3.82 17.45 0.35
C GLY A 41 -4.35 16.03 0.62
N ARG A 42 -5.35 15.56 -0.13
CA ARG A 42 -5.94 14.23 0.03
C ARG A 42 -5.15 13.19 -0.76
N VAL A 43 -5.02 11.99 -0.20
CA VAL A 43 -4.46 10.85 -0.93
C VAL A 43 -5.46 10.42 -1.99
N SER A 44 -5.05 10.46 -3.26
CA SER A 44 -5.85 10.03 -4.41
C SER A 44 -5.75 8.51 -4.57
N TYR A 45 -4.54 7.98 -4.63
CA TYR A 45 -4.26 6.55 -4.75
C TYR A 45 -2.88 6.22 -4.19
N ALA A 46 -2.66 4.95 -3.86
CA ALA A 46 -1.35 4.40 -3.54
C ALA A 46 -0.78 3.66 -4.76
N VAL A 47 0.54 3.60 -4.86
CA VAL A 47 1.24 2.82 -5.88
C VAL A 47 1.67 1.50 -5.25
N LEU A 48 1.10 0.40 -5.72
CA LEU A 48 1.56 -0.95 -5.40
C LEU A 48 2.74 -1.30 -6.30
N SER A 49 3.87 -1.67 -5.70
CA SER A 49 4.97 -2.35 -6.40
C SER A 49 4.85 -3.87 -6.16
N PHE A 50 4.99 -4.64 -7.23
CA PHE A 50 4.91 -6.11 -7.25
C PHE A 50 5.79 -6.69 -8.37
N GLY A 51 6.10 -8.00 -8.31
CA GLY A 51 6.72 -8.70 -9.45
C GLY A 51 8.25 -8.60 -9.60
N GLY A 52 8.96 -8.00 -8.65
CA GLY A 52 10.43 -7.96 -8.65
C GLY A 52 11.04 -8.03 -7.23
N PHE A 53 12.36 -7.83 -7.15
CA PHE A 53 13.06 -7.64 -5.88
C PHE A 53 13.54 -6.19 -5.79
N LEU A 54 13.02 -5.45 -4.79
CA LEU A 54 13.55 -4.15 -4.34
C LEU A 54 13.93 -3.17 -5.48
N GLY A 55 12.99 -2.84 -6.38
CA GLY A 55 13.13 -1.75 -7.34
C GLY A 55 13.76 -2.10 -8.69
N ILE A 56 14.15 -3.36 -8.92
CA ILE A 56 14.61 -3.83 -10.25
C ILE A 56 13.61 -4.84 -10.79
N GLY A 57 12.95 -4.47 -11.89
CA GLY A 57 11.94 -5.32 -12.53
C GLY A 57 10.56 -5.24 -11.88
N ASP A 58 10.34 -4.31 -10.96
CA ASP A 58 9.05 -4.10 -10.31
C ASP A 58 8.03 -3.51 -11.29
N GLU A 59 6.83 -4.09 -11.32
CA GLU A 59 5.65 -3.52 -11.97
C GLU A 59 4.86 -2.67 -10.98
N HIS A 60 4.13 -1.68 -11.52
CA HIS A 60 3.47 -0.65 -10.73
C HIS A 60 1.98 -0.63 -11.01
N TYR A 61 1.16 -0.70 -9.96
CA TYR A 61 -0.29 -0.68 -10.09
C TYR A 61 -0.93 0.37 -9.17
N PRO A 62 -1.74 1.30 -9.69
CA PRO A 62 -2.43 2.29 -8.87
C PRO A 62 -3.63 1.67 -8.14
N LEU A 63 -3.70 1.87 -6.83
CA LEU A 63 -4.78 1.42 -5.96
C LEU A 63 -5.51 2.61 -5.32
N PRO A 64 -6.84 2.73 -5.47
CA PRO A 64 -7.61 3.73 -4.74
C PRO A 64 -7.33 3.64 -3.23
N TRP A 65 -7.00 4.76 -2.57
CA TRP A 65 -6.63 4.73 -1.15
C TRP A 65 -7.71 4.08 -0.28
N GLN A 66 -8.98 4.29 -0.63
CA GLN A 66 -10.12 3.77 0.14
C GLN A 66 -10.27 2.23 0.03
N SER A 67 -9.66 1.59 -0.97
CA SER A 67 -9.69 0.13 -1.12
C SER A 67 -8.71 -0.60 -0.21
N LEU A 68 -7.67 0.10 0.28
CA LEU A 68 -6.69 -0.45 1.21
C LEU A 68 -7.26 -0.47 2.63
N LYS A 69 -7.30 -1.66 3.24
CA LYS A 69 -7.72 -1.84 4.64
C LYS A 69 -6.55 -2.35 5.46
N TYR A 70 -6.14 -1.60 6.48
CA TYR A 70 -5.06 -2.04 7.36
C TYR A 70 -5.55 -3.18 8.25
N ASP A 71 -4.85 -4.31 8.22
CA ASP A 71 -5.08 -5.45 9.10
C ASP A 71 -3.96 -5.50 10.14
N THR A 72 -4.32 -5.26 11.40
CA THR A 72 -3.38 -5.24 12.53
C THR A 72 -2.80 -6.61 12.84
N ASN A 73 -3.48 -7.72 12.47
CA ASN A 73 -2.96 -9.06 12.67
C ASN A 73 -1.83 -9.40 11.70
N LEU A 74 -1.92 -8.87 10.47
CA LEU A 74 -0.89 -9.04 9.43
C LEU A 74 0.16 -7.92 9.46
N GLY A 75 -0.14 -6.79 10.10
CA GLY A 75 0.71 -5.60 10.07
C GLY A 75 0.80 -4.97 8.67
N GLY A 76 -0.22 -5.14 7.83
CA GLY A 76 -0.20 -4.69 6.44
C GLY A 76 -1.59 -4.40 5.87
N TYR A 77 -1.62 -3.96 4.61
CA TYR A 77 -2.88 -3.64 3.93
C TYR A 77 -3.46 -4.85 3.23
N ARG A 78 -4.79 -4.97 3.23
CA ARG A 78 -5.54 -5.89 2.38
C ARG A 78 -6.09 -5.17 1.17
N THR A 79 -6.09 -5.87 0.05
CA THR A 79 -6.76 -5.47 -1.20
C THR A 79 -7.65 -6.62 -1.71
N GLY A 80 -8.72 -6.26 -2.41
CA GLY A 80 -9.56 -7.23 -3.13
C GLY A 80 -8.98 -7.66 -4.48
N ILE A 81 -7.82 -7.12 -4.86
CA ILE A 81 -7.17 -7.41 -6.14
C ILE A 81 -6.42 -8.73 -6.06
N THR A 82 -6.51 -9.53 -7.12
CA THR A 82 -5.75 -10.77 -7.28
C THR A 82 -4.50 -10.53 -8.11
N GLU A 83 -3.47 -11.36 -7.94
CA GLU A 83 -2.25 -11.30 -8.76
C GLU A 83 -2.54 -11.40 -10.27
N SER A 84 -3.59 -12.15 -10.64
CA SER A 84 -4.04 -12.25 -12.04
C SER A 84 -4.61 -10.96 -12.62
N GLN A 85 -5.10 -10.03 -11.79
CA GLN A 85 -5.58 -8.72 -12.23
C GLN A 85 -4.46 -7.70 -12.41
N LEU A 86 -3.25 -8.06 -11.98
CA LEU A 86 -2.05 -7.23 -12.13
C LEU A 86 -1.29 -7.54 -13.44
N LYS A 87 -1.74 -8.52 -14.22
CA LYS A 87 -1.19 -8.91 -15.55
C LYS A 87 -2.05 -8.41 -16.69
#